data_AF-A0A1Y3BG15-F1
#
_entry.id   AF-A0A1Y3BG15-F1
#
_cell.length_a   1.000
_cell.length_b   1.000
_cell.length_c   1.000
_cell.angle_alpha   90.00
_cell.angle_beta   90.00
_cell.angle_gamma   90.00
#
_symmetry.space_group_name_H-M   'P 1'
#
loop_
_entity.id
_entity.type
_entity.pdbx_description
1 polymer ?
#
loop_
_entity_poly.entity_id
_entity_poly.type
_entity_poly.pdbx_seq_one_letter_code
_entity_poly.pdbx_strand_id
1 'polypeptide(L)'
;MEGSYNKIFLSKGNVPSKYYTFFIDILLDTIREDIAGCIEMAYDQISESEALRLLFFDAKDKAGLVKYAQHRRWTLNEKRAYTFGHGKNRNDGSVAKIPAQKIALQM
;
A
#
# COMPACT_ATOMS: atom_id res chain seq x y z
N MET A 1 2.91 -4.52 15.30
CA MET A 1 4.25 -4.15 14.79
C MET A 1 4.17 -2.67 14.44
N GLU A 2 4.84 -1.80 15.21
CA GLU A 2 4.64 -0.35 15.12
C GLU A 2 5.39 0.23 13.90
N GLY A 3 4.65 0.88 13.00
CA GLY A 3 5.05 1.25 11.63
C GLY A 3 6.08 2.37 11.51
N SER A 4 7.29 2.18 12.02
CA SER A 4 8.42 3.10 11.77
C SER A 4 9.17 2.75 10.48
N TYR A 5 8.46 2.70 9.34
CA TYR A 5 9.05 2.36 8.04
C TYR A 5 10.15 3.34 7.62
N ASN A 6 10.05 4.61 8.03
CA ASN A 6 11.10 5.63 7.86
C ASN A 6 12.44 5.18 8.48
N LYS A 7 12.41 4.56 9.65
CA LYS A 7 13.63 4.13 10.35
C LYS A 7 14.31 2.97 9.63
N ILE A 8 13.53 2.04 9.08
CA ILE A 8 14.03 0.90 8.30
C ILE A 8 14.66 1.40 6.99
N PHE A 9 13.99 2.33 6.29
CA PHE A 9 14.51 2.94 5.06
C PHE A 9 15.83 3.68 5.29
N LEU A 10 15.93 4.51 6.33
CA LEU A 10 17.17 5.21 6.67
C LEU A 10 18.31 4.25 7.07
N SER A 11 17.97 3.10 7.66
CA SER A 11 18.96 2.11 8.08
C SER A 11 19.64 1.40 6.90
N LYS A 12 19.05 1.41 5.69
CA LYS A 12 19.70 0.89 4.47
C LYS A 12 21.03 1.58 4.16
N GLY A 13 21.17 2.87 4.52
CA GLY A 13 22.43 3.61 4.35
C GLY A 13 23.48 3.33 5.43
N ASN A 14 23.10 2.70 6.55
CA ASN A 14 23.94 2.54 7.74
C ASN A 14 24.12 1.07 8.14
N VAL A 15 24.08 0.18 7.16
CA VAL A 15 24.17 -1.26 7.40
C VAL A 15 25.63 -1.65 7.72
N PRO A 16 25.91 -2.34 8.84
CA PRO A 16 27.28 -2.66 9.28
C PRO A 16 28.10 -3.51 8.29
N SER A 17 27.44 -4.23 7.39
CA SER A 17 28.07 -5.11 6.41
C SER A 17 27.27 -5.19 5.11
N LYS A 18 27.97 -5.22 3.98
CA LYS A 18 27.38 -5.28 2.62
C LYS A 18 26.53 -6.53 2.39
N TYR A 19 26.79 -7.61 3.13
CA TYR A 19 26.01 -8.85 3.02
C TYR A 19 24.56 -8.69 3.50
N TYR A 20 24.29 -7.73 4.38
CA TYR A 20 22.94 -7.46 4.87
C TYR A 20 22.11 -6.62 3.90
N THR A 21 22.73 -5.89 2.97
CA THR A 21 22.02 -5.06 1.98
C THR A 21 21.01 -5.87 1.17
N PHE A 22 21.39 -7.10 0.77
CA PHE A 22 20.50 -8.00 0.06
C PHE A 22 19.20 -8.31 0.83
N PHE A 23 19.31 -8.61 2.12
CA PHE A 23 18.15 -8.91 2.96
C PHE A 23 17.32 -7.66 3.28
N ILE A 24 17.96 -6.51 3.43
CA ILE A 24 17.27 -5.23 3.64
C ILE A 24 16.47 -4.84 2.39
N ASP A 25 16.98 -5.10 1.19
CA ASP A 25 16.25 -4.81 -0.05
C ASP A 25 14.97 -5.65 -0.15
N ILE A 26 15.04 -6.95 0.13
CA ILE A 26 13.87 -7.84 0.17
C ILE A 26 12.85 -7.39 1.24
N LEU A 27 13.35 -6.99 2.41
CA LEU A 27 12.50 -6.47 3.49
C LEU A 27 11.79 -5.17 3.08
N LEU A 28 12.49 -4.25 2.43
CA LEU A 28 11.92 -2.99 1.96
C LEU A 28 10.87 -3.20 0.87
N ASP A 29 11.06 -4.18 0.00
CA ASP A 29 10.05 -4.54 -1.00
C ASP A 29 8.79 -5.10 -0.33
N THR A 30 8.94 -5.98 0.66
CA THR A 30 7.80 -6.52 1.44
C THR A 30 7.05 -5.41 2.18
N ILE A 31 7.77 -4.48 2.80
CA ILE A 31 7.21 -3.31 3.47
C ILE A 31 6.46 -2.41 2.48
N ARG A 32 7.03 -2.18 1.30
CA ARG A 32 6.39 -1.35 0.27
C ARG A 32 5.06 -1.97 -0.17
N GLU A 33 5.00 -3.29 -0.32
CA GLU A 33 3.76 -3.99 -0.64
C GLU A 33 2.69 -3.82 0.45
N ASP A 34 3.08 -3.88 1.73
CA ASP A 34 2.18 -3.70 2.88
C ASP A 34 1.65 -2.25 2.97
N ILE A 35 2.54 -1.25 2.80
CA ILE A 35 2.15 0.17 2.74
C ILE A 35 1.17 0.41 1.59
N ALA A 36 1.46 -0.12 0.40
CA ALA A 36 0.58 0.01 -0.76
C ALA A 36 -0.80 -0.61 -0.50
N GLY A 37 -0.87 -1.79 0.13
CA GLY A 37 -2.13 -2.39 0.55
C GLY A 37 -2.91 -1.51 1.53
N CYS A 38 -2.23 -0.90 2.50
CA CYS A 38 -2.85 0.05 3.42
C CYS A 38 -3.39 1.31 2.71
N ILE A 39 -2.64 1.84 1.73
CA ILE A 39 -3.06 3.01 0.93
C ILE A 39 -4.33 2.70 0.13
N GLU A 40 -4.36 1.54 -0.53
CA GLU A 40 -5.51 1.08 -1.31
C GLU A 40 -6.79 0.93 -0.45
N MET A 41 -6.64 0.56 0.84
CA MET A 41 -7.76 0.45 1.77
C MET A 41 -8.20 1.78 2.38
N ALA A 42 -7.24 2.68 2.68
CA ALA A 42 -7.50 3.90 3.42
C ALA A 42 -8.01 5.06 2.54
N TYR A 43 -7.55 5.14 1.29
CA TYR A 43 -7.81 6.29 0.42
C TYR A 43 -8.58 5.88 -0.85
N ASP A 44 -9.40 6.78 -1.40
CA ASP A 44 -10.02 6.57 -2.72
C ASP A 44 -9.04 6.87 -3.85
N GLN A 45 -8.17 7.86 -3.59
CA GLN A 45 -7.14 8.32 -4.51
C GLN A 45 -5.96 8.91 -3.74
N ILE A 46 -4.79 8.87 -4.34
CA ILE A 46 -3.55 9.46 -3.80
C ILE A 46 -2.86 10.29 -4.88
N SER A 47 -2.32 11.45 -4.54
CA SER A 47 -1.53 12.23 -5.51
C SER A 47 -0.21 11.53 -5.84
N GLU A 48 0.32 11.75 -7.05
CA GLU A 48 1.63 11.20 -7.45
C GLU A 48 2.74 11.58 -6.45
N SER A 49 2.72 12.81 -5.93
CA SER A 49 3.72 13.29 -4.95
C SER A 49 3.62 12.56 -3.61
N GLU A 50 2.41 12.30 -3.12
CA GLU A 50 2.21 11.56 -1.87
C GLU A 50 2.55 10.08 -2.04
N ALA A 51 2.22 9.50 -3.20
CA ALA A 51 2.60 8.12 -3.51
C ALA A 51 4.13 7.93 -3.56
N LEU A 52 4.87 8.88 -4.16
CA LEU A 52 6.33 8.88 -4.14
C LEU A 52 6.87 8.87 -2.71
N ARG A 53 6.33 9.76 -1.86
CA ARG A 53 6.75 9.94 -0.47
C ARG A 53 6.47 8.71 0.38
N LEU A 54 5.24 8.16 0.31
CA LEU A 54 4.81 7.06 1.17
C LEU A 54 5.44 5.71 0.77
N LEU A 55 5.68 5.47 -0.52
CA LEU A 55 6.28 4.23 -1.02
C LEU A 55 7.82 4.27 -1.10
N PHE A 56 8.42 5.36 -0.60
CA PHE A 56 9.87 5.58 -0.57
C PHE A 56 10.53 5.53 -1.96
N PHE A 57 9.85 6.04 -2.99
CA PHE A 57 10.49 6.31 -4.27
C PHE A 57 11.28 7.61 -4.19
N ASP A 58 12.40 7.68 -4.92
CA ASP A 58 13.11 8.95 -5.11
C ASP A 58 12.17 9.93 -5.85
N ALA A 59 12.19 11.21 -5.48
CA ALA A 59 11.42 12.25 -6.15
C ALA A 59 11.69 12.32 -7.67
N LYS A 60 12.88 11.87 -8.09
CA LYS A 60 13.30 11.77 -9.50
C LYS A 60 12.80 10.48 -10.17
N ASP A 61 12.47 9.44 -9.42
CA ASP A 61 12.07 8.13 -9.95
C ASP A 61 10.55 8.00 -10.13
N LYS A 62 9.98 8.91 -10.93
CA LYS A 62 8.57 8.83 -11.34
C LYS A 62 8.30 7.62 -12.23
N ALA A 63 9.27 7.22 -13.04
CA ALA A 63 9.14 6.07 -13.92
C ALA A 63 9.02 4.75 -13.15
N GLY A 64 9.77 4.60 -12.05
CA GLY A 64 9.63 3.48 -11.11
C GLY A 64 8.24 3.42 -10.49
N LEU A 65 7.72 4.55 -10.02
CA LEU A 65 6.35 4.62 -9.49
C LEU A 65 5.29 4.26 -10.53
N VAL A 66 5.43 4.70 -11.78
CA VAL A 66 4.48 4.35 -12.86
C VAL A 66 4.47 2.85 -13.12
N LYS A 67 5.64 2.20 -13.19
CA LYS A 67 5.73 0.74 -13.34
C LYS A 67 5.11 0.00 -12.15
N TYR A 68 5.36 0.50 -10.95
CA TYR A 68 4.79 -0.06 -9.72
C TYR A 68 3.26 0.06 -9.69
N ALA A 69 2.74 1.23 -10.03
CA ALA A 69 1.32 1.50 -10.17
C ALA A 69 0.66 0.58 -11.22
N GLN A 70 1.32 0.34 -12.36
CA GLN A 70 0.85 -0.60 -13.37
C GLN A 70 0.78 -2.04 -12.85
N HIS A 71 1.80 -2.49 -12.12
CA HIS A 71 1.81 -3.82 -11.49
C HIS A 71 0.65 -3.99 -10.50
N ARG A 72 0.35 -2.95 -9.72
CA ARG A 72 -0.79 -2.89 -8.79
C ARG A 72 -2.14 -2.55 -9.44
N ARG A 73 -2.17 -2.34 -10.76
CA ARG A 73 -3.37 -1.95 -11.54
C ARG A 73 -4.01 -0.63 -11.06
N TRP A 74 -3.19 0.31 -10.61
CA TRP A 74 -3.64 1.66 -10.29
C TRP A 74 -3.81 2.48 -11.58
N THR A 75 -4.81 3.35 -11.59
CA THR A 75 -5.13 4.21 -12.75
C THR A 75 -4.79 5.66 -12.43
N LEU A 76 -4.07 6.32 -13.33
CA LEU A 76 -3.70 7.73 -13.18
C LEU A 76 -4.78 8.63 -13.79
N ASN A 77 -5.33 9.53 -12.98
CA ASN A 77 -6.33 10.52 -13.40
C ASN A 77 -5.69 11.80 -13.97
N GLU A 78 -6.49 12.62 -14.65
CA GLU A 78 -6.09 13.93 -15.20
C GLU A 78 -5.46 14.88 -14.17
N LYS A 79 -5.86 14.74 -12.89
CA LYS A 79 -5.32 15.52 -11.76
C LYS A 79 -3.99 14.97 -11.21
N ARG A 80 -3.32 14.06 -11.93
CA ARG A 80 -2.09 13.36 -11.50
C ARG A 80 -2.25 12.67 -10.14
N ALA A 81 -3.38 11.99 -9.97
CA ALA A 81 -3.68 11.18 -8.80
C ALA A 81 -3.97 9.74 -9.22
N TYR A 82 -3.45 8.78 -8.46
CA TYR A 82 -3.73 7.37 -8.63
C TYR A 82 -5.04 7.00 -7.95
N THR A 83 -5.86 6.21 -8.64
CA THR A 83 -7.08 5.58 -8.13
C THR A 83 -6.88 4.06 -8.09
N PHE A 84 -7.51 3.42 -7.11
CA PHE A 84 -7.32 2.00 -6.85
C PHE A 84 -8.51 1.21 -7.39
N GLY A 85 -8.22 0.17 -8.18
CA GLY A 85 -9.24 -0.64 -8.86
C GLY A 85 -10.08 -1.54 -7.94
N HIS A 86 -9.89 -1.48 -6.63
CA HIS A 86 -10.77 -2.17 -5.68
C HIS A 86 -12.05 -1.35 -5.51
N GLY A 87 -13.08 -1.75 -6.25
CA GLY A 87 -14.42 -1.20 -6.11
C GLY A 87 -14.86 -1.26 -4.66
N LYS A 88 -14.99 -0.09 -4.03
CA LYS A 88 -16.06 0.28 -3.11
C LYS A 88 -16.65 -0.90 -2.30
N ASN A 89 -15.81 -1.60 -1.54
CA ASN A 89 -16.24 -2.38 -0.40
C ASN A 89 -15.67 -1.75 0.88
N ARG A 90 -15.66 -0.41 0.89
CA ARG A 90 -15.74 0.33 2.14
C ARG A 90 -17.04 -0.11 2.76
N ASN A 91 -16.93 -1.00 3.75
CA ASN A 91 -17.96 -1.19 4.75
C ASN A 91 -18.30 0.21 5.28
N ASP A 92 -19.35 0.81 4.71
CA ASP A 92 -20.32 1.53 5.50
C ASP A 92 -20.63 0.66 6.74
N GLY A 93 -20.96 1.29 7.86
CA GLY A 93 -21.09 0.65 9.18
C GLY A 93 -22.18 -0.43 9.31
N SER A 94 -22.55 -1.14 8.25
CA SER A 94 -23.21 -2.43 8.32
C SER A 94 -22.21 -3.50 8.78
N VAL A 95 -22.13 -3.66 10.11
CA VAL A 95 -22.01 -5.01 10.69
C VAL A 95 -22.82 -5.94 9.80
N ALA A 96 -22.18 -6.93 9.18
CA ALA A 96 -22.89 -7.96 8.47
C ALA A 96 -23.94 -8.55 9.43
N LYS A 97 -25.19 -8.10 9.29
CA LYS A 97 -26.34 -8.78 9.86
C LYS A 97 -26.35 -10.11 9.14
N ILE A 98 -25.65 -11.08 9.70
CA ILE A 98 -25.89 -12.49 9.42
C ILE A 98 -27.41 -12.62 9.48
N PRO A 99 -28.09 -12.99 8.39
CA PRO A 99 -29.54 -13.08 8.40
C PRO A 99 -29.93 -14.08 9.48
N ALA A 100 -30.35 -13.59 10.65
CA ALA A 100 -30.84 -14.43 11.75
C ALA A 100 -31.98 -15.35 11.26
N GLN A 101 -32.61 -14.98 10.14
CA GLN A 101 -33.59 -15.79 9.42
C GLN A 101 -33.07 -17.16 8.98
N LYS A 102 -31.76 -17.34 8.71
CA LYS A 102 -31.22 -18.66 8.30
C LYS A 102 -31.05 -19.64 9.47
N ILE A 103 -30.87 -19.15 10.71
CA ILE A 103 -30.68 -20.01 11.89
C ILE A 103 -32.03 -20.47 12.44
N ALA A 104 -33.07 -19.63 12.37
CA ALA A 104 -34.40 -19.96 12.85
C ALA A 104 -35.15 -21.02 12.02
N LEU A 105 -34.69 -21.30 10.78
CA LEU A 105 -35.31 -22.31 9.91
C LEU A 105 -34.67 -23.70 10.02
N GLN A 106 -33.62 -23.85 10.84
CA GLN A 106 -32.96 -25.14 11.10
C GLN A 106 -33.22 -25.69 12.52
N MET A 107 -34.18 -25.11 13.26
CA MET A 107 -34.72 -25.68 14.51
C MET A 107 -36.16 -26.12 14.30
#